data_AF-A0A3S0B5H6-F1
#
_entry.id   AF-A0A3S0B5H6-F1
#
_cell.length_a   1.000
_cell.length_b   1.000
_cell.length_c   1.000
_cell.angle_alpha   90.00
_cell.angle_beta   90.00
_cell.angle_gamma   90.00
#
_symmetry.space_group_name_H-M   'P 1'
#
loop_
_entity.id
_entity.type
_entity.pdbx_description
1 polymer ?
#
loop_
_entity_poly.entity_id
_entity_poly.type
_entity_poly.pdbx_seq_one_letter_code
_entity_poly.pdbx_strand_id
1 'polypeptide(L)'
;MITISNNKVFVQGKPTNDPTLIGLAVLDSLDSKENMVANHSDRRDKINAYIKAKRLRNTLERRNLIDIVCSMFIFSSEELIERAEKLHISRASAYNFTVLLKDANIVSKKEHLFI
;
A
#
# COMPACT_ATOMS: atom_id res chain seq x y z
N MET A 1 -16.88 -0.80 -14.43
CA MET A 1 -17.50 -0.37 -13.15
C MET A 1 -18.97 -0.77 -13.14
N ILE A 2 -19.33 -1.69 -12.25
CA ILE A 2 -20.72 -2.05 -11.95
C ILE A 2 -21.19 -1.20 -10.77
N THR A 3 -22.41 -0.67 -10.86
CA THR A 3 -23.07 0.03 -9.76
C THR A 3 -24.49 -0.49 -9.63
N ILE A 4 -24.93 -0.79 -8.40
CA ILE A 4 -26.33 -1.14 -8.11
C ILE A 4 -26.93 0.05 -7.37
N SER A 5 -27.97 0.65 -7.94
CA SER A 5 -28.69 1.78 -7.33
C SER A 5 -30.18 1.65 -7.62
N ASN A 6 -31.02 1.91 -6.60
CA ASN A 6 -32.48 1.84 -6.71
C ASN A 6 -32.98 0.56 -7.40
N ASN A 7 -32.40 -0.59 -7.01
CA ASN A 7 -32.72 -1.92 -7.53
C ASN A 7 -32.49 -2.12 -9.05
N LYS A 8 -31.69 -1.26 -9.68
CA LYS A 8 -31.25 -1.37 -11.08
C LYS A 8 -29.75 -1.58 -11.16
N VAL A 9 -29.33 -2.44 -12.09
CA VAL A 9 -27.91 -2.71 -12.35
C VAL A 9 -27.42 -1.79 -13.45
N PHE A 10 -26.32 -1.10 -13.20
CA PHE A 10 -25.66 -0.22 -14.16
C PHE A 10 -24.28 -0.78 -14.50
N VAL A 11 -24.04 -1.03 -15.79
CA VAL A 11 -22.73 -1.41 -16.32
C VAL A 11 -22.19 -0.20 -17.09
N GLN A 12 -21.04 0.34 -16.66
CA GLN A 12 -20.43 1.53 -17.27
C GLN A 12 -21.39 2.74 -17.34
N GLY A 13 -22.23 2.91 -16.31
CA GLY A 13 -23.21 4.01 -16.24
C GLY A 13 -24.49 3.81 -17.05
N LYS A 14 -24.61 2.72 -17.81
CA LYS A 14 -25.83 2.38 -18.56
C LYS A 14 -26.66 1.35 -17.79
N PRO A 15 -27.98 1.56 -17.64
CA PRO A 15 -28.84 0.56 -17.02
C PRO A 15 -28.91 -0.68 -17.91
N THR A 16 -28.72 -1.87 -17.34
CA THR A 16 -28.84 -3.14 -18.05
C THR A 16 -29.52 -4.19 -17.18
N ASN A 17 -30.34 -5.03 -17.83
CA ASN A 17 -30.93 -6.23 -17.25
C ASN A 17 -30.39 -7.50 -17.93
N ASP A 18 -29.41 -7.35 -18.83
CA ASP A 18 -28.82 -8.47 -19.55
C ASP A 18 -27.85 -9.23 -18.63
N PRO A 19 -28.15 -10.51 -18.31
CA PRO A 19 -27.31 -11.29 -17.40
C PRO A 19 -25.88 -11.50 -17.93
N THR A 20 -25.68 -11.54 -19.25
CA THR A 20 -24.36 -11.73 -19.85
C THR A 20 -23.48 -10.50 -19.65
N LEU A 21 -24.03 -9.30 -19.90
CA LEU A 21 -23.31 -8.03 -19.69
C LEU A 21 -22.99 -7.80 -18.21
N ILE A 22 -23.91 -8.21 -17.31
CA ILE A 22 -23.67 -8.16 -15.87
C ILE A 22 -22.52 -9.10 -15.49
N GLY A 23 -22.56 -10.36 -15.97
CA GLY A 23 -21.51 -11.35 -15.70
C GLY A 23 -20.13 -10.88 -16.16
N LEU A 24 -20.01 -10.38 -17.38
CA LEU A 24 -18.75 -9.85 -17.91
C LEU A 24 -18.20 -8.70 -17.08
N ALA A 25 -19.06 -7.73 -16.72
CA ALA A 25 -18.62 -6.58 -15.95
C ALA A 25 -18.27 -6.90 -14.48
N VAL A 26 -18.80 -8.01 -13.92
CA VAL A 26 -18.37 -8.56 -12.63
C VAL A 26 -16.96 -9.16 -12.77
N LEU A 27 -16.72 -9.96 -13.80
CA LEU A 27 -15.41 -10.57 -14.07
C LEU A 27 -14.33 -9.49 -14.26
N ASP A 28 -14.59 -8.48 -15.10
CA ASP A 28 -13.69 -7.33 -15.28
C ASP A 28 -13.38 -6.61 -13.95
N SER A 29 -14.37 -6.52 -13.06
CA SER A 29 -14.19 -5.87 -11.75
C SER A 29 -13.39 -6.73 -10.77
N LEU A 30 -13.42 -8.06 -10.92
CA LEU A 30 -12.59 -8.99 -10.15
C LEU A 30 -11.15 -9.01 -10.67
N ASP A 31 -10.95 -9.04 -11.98
CA ASP A 31 -9.62 -8.95 -12.60
C ASP A 31 -8.93 -7.61 -12.28
N SER A 32 -9.71 -6.52 -12.24
CA SER A 32 -9.21 -5.22 -11.79
C SER A 32 -8.79 -5.23 -10.31
N LYS A 33 -9.39 -6.08 -9.47
CA LYS A 33 -9.01 -6.26 -8.06
C LYS A 33 -7.82 -7.20 -7.88
N GLU A 34 -7.67 -8.23 -8.71
CA GLU A 34 -6.45 -9.07 -8.70
C GLU A 34 -5.20 -8.26 -9.08
N ASN A 35 -5.34 -7.26 -9.94
CA ASN A 35 -4.28 -6.28 -10.21
C ASN A 35 -4.02 -5.30 -9.03
N MET A 36 -4.80 -5.35 -7.95
CA MET A 36 -4.54 -4.62 -6.69
C MET A 36 -3.85 -5.47 -5.61
N VAL A 37 -3.33 -6.66 -5.95
CA VAL A 37 -2.34 -7.31 -5.09
C VAL A 37 -1.16 -6.35 -4.99
N ALA A 38 -1.02 -5.69 -3.84
CA ALA A 38 0.10 -4.82 -3.55
C ALA A 38 1.37 -5.64 -3.78
N ASN A 39 2.07 -5.38 -4.87
CA ASN A 39 3.27 -6.12 -5.26
C ASN A 39 4.33 -5.88 -4.17
N HIS A 40 4.38 -6.75 -3.17
CA HIS A 40 5.26 -6.61 -2.01
C HIS A 40 6.74 -6.60 -2.46
N SER A 41 7.04 -7.26 -3.58
CA SER A 41 8.33 -7.19 -4.29
C SER A 41 8.66 -5.76 -4.71
N ASP A 42 7.76 -5.07 -5.40
CA ASP A 42 8.02 -3.73 -5.96
C ASP A 42 8.30 -2.70 -4.88
N ARG A 43 7.65 -2.79 -3.71
CA ARG A 43 7.92 -1.88 -2.59
C ARG A 43 9.30 -2.13 -1.99
N ARG A 44 9.64 -3.40 -1.76
CA ARG A 44 10.95 -3.80 -1.23
C ARG A 44 12.08 -3.35 -2.16
N ASP A 45 11.89 -3.54 -3.46
CA ASP A 45 12.87 -3.16 -4.49
C ASP A 45 13.04 -1.66 -4.59
N LYS A 46 11.96 -0.88 -4.51
CA LYS A 46 12.02 0.60 -4.43
C LYS A 46 12.81 1.08 -3.21
N ILE A 47 12.55 0.50 -2.02
CA ILE A 47 13.28 0.88 -0.80
C ILE A 47 14.77 0.53 -0.94
N ASN A 48 15.09 -0.68 -1.43
CA ASN A 48 16.47 -1.12 -1.61
C ASN A 48 17.22 -0.27 -2.65
N ALA A 49 16.57 0.06 -3.77
CA ALA A 49 17.14 0.93 -4.79
C ALA A 49 17.45 2.32 -4.23
N TYR A 50 16.55 2.89 -3.42
CA TYR A 50 16.75 4.19 -2.78
C TYR A 50 17.90 4.18 -1.76
N ILE A 51 17.98 3.13 -0.93
CA ILE A 51 19.09 2.94 0.03
C ILE A 51 20.43 2.88 -0.71
N LYS A 52 20.49 2.14 -1.83
CA LYS A 52 21.69 2.05 -2.68
C LYS A 52 22.04 3.40 -3.30
N ALA A 53 21.05 4.14 -3.80
CA ALA A 53 21.25 5.47 -4.37
C ALA A 53 21.81 6.48 -3.35
N LYS A 54 21.33 6.43 -2.10
CA LYS A 54 21.84 7.26 -0.99
C LYS A 54 23.14 6.75 -0.36
N ARG A 55 23.73 5.66 -0.90
CA ARG A 55 24.94 5.00 -0.38
C ARG A 55 24.85 4.64 1.11
N LEU A 56 23.64 4.30 1.57
CA LEU A 56 23.41 3.92 2.96
C LEU A 56 23.69 2.42 3.15
N ARG A 57 24.38 2.06 4.23
CA ARG A 57 24.65 0.65 4.57
C ARG A 57 23.35 -0.08 4.90
N ASN A 58 23.08 -1.21 4.25
CA ASN A 58 21.92 -2.05 4.57
C ASN A 58 22.16 -2.88 5.85
N THR A 59 21.87 -2.30 7.02
CA THR A 59 22.05 -2.96 8.33
C THR A 59 20.95 -3.99 8.60
N LEU A 60 21.13 -4.83 9.63
CA LEU A 60 20.09 -5.77 10.07
C LEU A 60 18.82 -5.02 10.52
N GLU A 61 18.98 -3.95 11.29
CA GLU A 61 17.86 -3.09 11.72
C GLU A 61 17.05 -2.59 10.53
N ARG A 62 17.72 -2.11 9.47
CA ARG A 62 17.03 -1.60 8.29
C ARG A 62 16.31 -2.70 7.52
N ARG A 63 16.89 -3.90 7.42
CA ARG A 63 16.21 -5.07 6.83
C ARG A 63 14.93 -5.40 7.58
N ASN A 64 14.99 -5.45 8.91
CA ASN A 64 13.82 -5.71 9.75
C ASN A 64 12.74 -4.62 9.57
N LEU A 65 13.13 -3.35 9.51
CA LEU A 65 12.19 -2.24 9.25
C LEU A 65 11.57 -2.31 7.85
N ILE A 66 12.33 -2.70 6.82
CA ILE A 66 11.81 -2.94 5.48
C ILE A 66 10.77 -4.06 5.51
N ASP A 67 11.05 -5.16 6.19
CA ASP A 67 10.13 -6.29 6.28
C ASP A 67 8.83 -5.89 7.01
N ILE A 68 8.93 -5.11 8.11
CA ILE A 68 7.76 -4.56 8.80
C ILE A 68 6.93 -3.69 7.84
N VAL A 69 7.54 -2.73 7.14
CA VAL A 69 6.83 -1.82 6.22
C VAL A 69 6.25 -2.54 4.99
N CYS A 70 6.93 -3.58 4.50
CA CYS A 70 6.41 -4.40 3.42
C CYS A 70 5.23 -5.28 3.89
N SER A 71 5.17 -5.66 5.17
CA SER A 71 4.05 -6.41 5.73
C SER A 71 2.78 -5.58 5.97
N MET A 72 2.87 -4.24 5.93
CA MET A 72 1.77 -3.34 6.23
C MET A 72 1.30 -2.58 4.98
N PHE A 73 -0.01 -2.57 4.71
CA PHE A 73 -0.57 -1.80 3.60
C PHE A 73 -0.74 -0.31 3.96
N ILE A 74 -1.27 -0.05 5.15
CA ILE A 74 -1.44 1.27 5.77
C ILE A 74 -0.89 1.15 7.19
N PHE A 75 -0.12 2.14 7.65
CA PHE A 75 0.41 2.18 9.00
C PHE A 75 0.55 3.64 9.48
N SER A 76 0.49 3.85 10.78
CA SER A 76 0.91 5.11 11.42
C SER A 76 2.40 5.05 11.77
N SER A 77 3.05 6.21 11.90
CA SER A 77 4.45 6.27 12.34
C SER A 77 4.63 5.60 13.70
N GLU A 78 3.66 5.75 14.58
CA GLU A 78 3.59 5.19 15.92
C GLU A 78 3.51 3.66 15.88
N GLU A 79 2.66 3.09 15.01
CA GLU A 79 2.57 1.64 14.84
C GLU A 79 3.89 1.03 14.34
N LEU A 80 4.58 1.72 13.42
CA LEU A 80 5.90 1.28 12.96
C LEU A 80 6.92 1.31 14.10
N ILE A 81 6.90 2.36 14.93
CA ILE A 81 7.79 2.49 16.09
C ILE A 81 7.52 1.38 17.11
N GLU A 82 6.26 1.11 17.46
CA GLU A 82 5.90 0.06 18.41
C GLU A 82 6.37 -1.33 17.94
N ARG A 83 6.24 -1.62 16.64
CA ARG A 83 6.74 -2.88 16.06
C ARG A 83 8.27 -2.93 16.02
N ALA A 84 8.94 -1.80 15.79
CA ALA A 84 10.39 -1.71 15.81
C ALA A 84 10.97 -1.92 17.22
N GLU A 85 10.32 -1.37 18.24
CA GLU A 85 10.72 -1.52 19.65
C GLU A 85 10.64 -2.99 20.10
N LYS A 86 9.66 -3.77 19.61
CA LYS A 86 9.57 -5.23 19.83
C LYS A 86 10.77 -6.00 19.26
N LEU A 87 11.48 -5.42 18.29
CA LEU A 87 12.70 -5.98 17.70
C LEU A 87 13.97 -5.34 18.28
N HIS A 88 13.86 -4.63 19.41
CA HIS A 88 14.96 -3.89 20.06
C HIS A 88 15.60 -2.80 19.17
N ILE A 89 14.85 -2.27 18.20
CA ILE A 89 15.30 -1.14 17.37
C ILE A 89 14.91 0.15 18.08
N SER A 90 15.84 1.10 18.16
CA SER A 90 15.57 2.38 18.84
C SER A 90 14.46 3.17 18.15
N ARG A 91 13.66 3.89 18.95
CA ARG A 91 12.63 4.82 18.45
C ARG A 91 13.19 5.82 17.43
N ALA A 92 14.39 6.34 17.69
CA ALA A 92 15.07 7.26 16.78
C ALA A 92 15.40 6.60 15.43
N SER A 93 15.86 5.34 15.44
CA SER A 93 16.12 4.57 14.21
C SER A 93 14.85 4.36 13.39
N ALA A 94 13.73 4.02 14.05
CA ALA A 94 12.44 3.86 13.40
C ALA A 94 11.93 5.18 12.79
N TYR A 95 12.04 6.28 13.53
CA TYR A 95 11.66 7.61 13.03
C TYR A 95 12.49 8.04 11.81
N ASN A 96 13.82 7.89 11.89
CA ASN A 96 14.72 8.19 10.77
C ASN A 96 14.39 7.37 9.53
N PHE A 97 13.95 6.12 9.72
CA PHE A 97 13.49 5.28 8.62
C PHE A 97 12.18 5.77 8.01
N THR A 98 11.22 6.23 8.80
CA THR A 98 9.98 6.85 8.30
C THR A 98 10.28 8.10 7.46
N VAL A 99 11.22 8.94 7.91
CA VAL A 99 11.68 10.12 7.15
C VAL A 99 12.30 9.68 5.82
N LEU A 100 13.14 8.65 5.83
CA LEU A 100 13.75 8.09 4.61
C LEU A 100 12.69 7.60 3.62
N LEU A 101 11.63 6.93 4.09
CA LEU A 101 10.54 6.46 3.23
C LEU A 101 9.74 7.62 2.61
N LYS A 102 9.55 8.70 3.37
CA LYS A 102 8.89 9.92 2.90
C LYS A 102 9.76 10.62 1.84
N ASP A 103 11.04 10.77 2.08
CA ASP A 103 11.99 11.37 1.13
C ASP A 103 12.11 10.55 -0.17
N ALA A 104 11.99 9.23 -0.05
CA ALA A 104 11.95 8.32 -1.20
C ALA A 104 10.61 8.35 -1.97
N ASN A 105 9.62 9.11 -1.48
CA ASN A 105 8.26 9.15 -2.00
C ASN A 105 7.60 7.75 -2.08
N ILE A 106 8.00 6.85 -1.17
CA ILE A 106 7.50 5.46 -1.08
C ILE A 106 6.22 5.41 -0.23
N VAL A 107 6.08 6.35 0.70
CA VAL A 107 4.88 6.54 1.52
C VAL A 107 4.27 7.91 1.23
N SER A 108 2.99 7.93 0.89
CA SER A 108 2.21 9.15 0.76
C SER A 108 1.48 9.43 2.08
N LYS A 109 1.59 10.66 2.60
CA LYS A 109 0.77 11.07 3.74
C LYS A 109 -0.70 11.04 3.31
N LYS A 110 -1.52 10.23 3.98
CA LYS A 110 -2.97 10.37 3.88
C LYS A 110 -3.31 11.57 4.77
N GLU A 111 -3.47 12.75 4.17
CA GLU A 111 -4.04 13.86 4.92
C GLU A 111 -5.44 13.44 5.35
N HIS A 112 -5.71 13.52 6.65
CA HIS A 112 -7.08 13.47 7.12
C HIS A 112 -7.80 14.66 6.48
N LEU A 113 -8.67 14.36 5.51
CA LEU A 113 -9.73 15.27 5.08
C LEU A 113 -10.55 15.57 6.34
N PHE A 114 -10.30 16.71 6.95
CA PHE A 114 -11.26 17.33 7.85
C PHE A 114 -12.43 17.77 6.95
N ILE A 115 -13.58 17.12 7.13
CA ILE A 115 -14.89 17.53 6.60
C ILE A 115 -15.37 18.71 7.44
#